data_AF-A0A0F9UV05-F1
#
_entry.id   AF-A0A0F9UV05-F1
#
_cell.length_a   1.000
_cell.length_b   1.000
_cell.length_c   1.000
_cell.angle_alpha   90.00
_cell.angle_beta   90.00
_cell.angle_gamma   90.00
#
_symmetry.space_group_name_H-M   'P 1'
#
loop_
_entity.id
_entity.type
_entity.pdbx_description
1 polymer ?
#
loop_
_entity_poly.entity_id
_entity_poly.type
_entity_poly.pdbx_seq_one_letter_code
_entity_poly.pdbx_strand_id
1 'polypeptide(L)'
;MSIVTEMMVIANSSCRWIRMTSIEELFEKMRDFHNKYDFPHSFELNMALKLKDKRFELMQEENNEYNCSDNIIDVLDAIGDQAYVLIGTMITHGVTADLFVKIFDEIHASNMSKDQPEGYHKPIKGKNYFEPNIPKILDGDRHDNDNPCTIYRCPKCKSENIRASGCLSVLPNKNKIHSVETLEYFQCLDCKFSEEWIEADGSPIMSELEAEWLKFLG
;
A
#
# COMPACT_ATOMS: atom_id res chain seq x y z
N MET A 1 16.69 0.09 7.97
CA MET A 1 17.32 -1.19 7.56
C MET A 1 16.20 -2.04 7.00
N SER A 2 15.99 -2.01 5.68
CA SER A 2 14.84 -2.70 5.05
C SER A 2 15.00 -4.21 5.25
N ILE A 3 13.97 -4.86 5.78
CA ILE A 3 13.94 -6.33 5.91
C ILE A 3 13.78 -6.89 4.50
N VAL A 4 14.92 -7.16 3.85
CA VAL A 4 14.93 -7.94 2.62
C VAL A 4 14.48 -9.35 3.01
N THR A 5 13.25 -9.71 2.68
CA THR A 5 12.76 -11.08 2.89
C THR A 5 13.41 -11.97 1.82
N GLU A 6 14.54 -12.58 2.15
CA GLU A 6 15.21 -13.54 1.26
C GLU A 6 14.67 -14.95 1.54
N MET A 7 14.00 -15.55 0.55
CA MET A 7 13.62 -16.97 0.60
C MET A 7 14.63 -17.80 -0.18
N MET A 8 15.17 -18.86 0.44
CA MET A 8 15.97 -19.86 -0.24
C MET A 8 15.05 -20.83 -0.98
N VAL A 9 15.05 -20.78 -2.32
CA VAL A 9 14.33 -21.75 -3.15
C VAL A 9 15.32 -22.82 -3.63
N ILE A 10 15.02 -24.08 -3.30
CA ILE A 10 15.76 -25.25 -3.80
C ILE A 10 15.05 -25.72 -5.07
N ALA A 11 15.53 -25.29 -6.24
CA ALA A 11 15.10 -25.83 -7.52
C ALA A 11 16.32 -26.37 -8.29
N ASN A 12 16.28 -27.65 -8.64
CA ASN A 12 17.26 -28.34 -9.50
C ASN A 12 18.73 -27.99 -9.22
N SER A 13 19.24 -28.51 -8.10
CA SER A 13 20.69 -28.59 -7.78
C SER A 13 21.44 -27.26 -7.63
N SER A 14 20.76 -26.12 -7.58
CA SER A 14 21.37 -24.82 -7.32
C SER A 14 20.54 -24.04 -6.28
N CYS A 15 21.17 -23.65 -5.17
CA CYS A 15 20.56 -22.70 -4.23
C CYS A 15 20.76 -21.28 -4.79
N ARG A 16 19.65 -20.57 -5.02
CA ARG A 16 19.67 -19.14 -5.36
C ARG A 16 18.87 -18.39 -4.31
N TRP A 17 19.47 -17.34 -3.76
CA TRP A 17 18.75 -16.34 -2.99
C TRP A 17 17.86 -15.57 -3.95
N ILE A 18 16.54 -15.67 -3.78
CA ILE A 18 15.59 -14.92 -4.56
C ILE A 18 15.18 -13.71 -3.72
N ARG A 19 15.41 -12.51 -4.25
CA ARG A 19 14.85 -11.28 -3.69
C ARG A 19 13.34 -11.30 -3.97
N MET A 20 12.55 -11.34 -2.91
CA MET A 20 11.11 -11.08 -3.01
C MET A 20 10.93 -9.56 -3.03
N THR A 21 10.47 -9.03 -4.16
CA THR A 21 10.00 -7.65 -4.23
C THR A 21 8.63 -7.57 -3.57
N SER A 22 8.50 -6.70 -2.56
CA SER A 22 7.23 -6.46 -1.91
C SER A 22 6.37 -5.52 -2.76
N ILE A 23 5.07 -5.49 -2.51
CA ILE A 23 4.17 -4.59 -3.25
C ILE A 23 4.47 -3.12 -2.95
N GLU A 24 4.96 -2.82 -1.75
CA GLU A 24 5.46 -1.51 -1.35
C GLU A 24 6.62 -1.07 -2.24
N GLU A 25 7.59 -1.95 -2.52
CA GLU A 25 8.70 -1.63 -3.43
C GLU A 25 8.22 -1.25 -4.84
N LEU A 26 7.09 -1.82 -5.30
CA LEU A 26 6.51 -1.48 -6.61
C LEU A 26 5.84 -0.10 -6.58
N PHE A 27 5.11 0.22 -5.51
CA PHE A 27 4.49 1.53 -5.32
C PHE A 27 5.54 2.64 -5.19
N GLU A 28 6.64 2.40 -4.48
CA GLU A 28 7.74 3.36 -4.36
C GLU A 28 8.41 3.65 -5.70
N LYS A 29 8.71 2.64 -6.52
CA LYS A 29 9.22 2.85 -7.88
C LYS A 29 8.31 3.73 -8.72
N MET A 30 6.99 3.59 -8.53
CA MET A 30 6.00 4.38 -9.26
C MET A 30 5.92 5.81 -8.75
N ARG A 31 6.06 6.03 -7.43
CA ARG A 31 6.19 7.35 -6.82
C ARG A 31 7.44 8.08 -7.32
N ASP A 32 8.59 7.40 -7.33
CA ASP A 32 9.84 7.93 -7.89
C ASP A 32 9.68 8.38 -9.35
N PHE A 33 9.00 7.56 -10.16
CA PHE A 33 8.71 7.92 -11.54
C PHE A 33 7.79 9.15 -11.65
N HIS A 34 6.70 9.20 -10.87
CA HIS A 34 5.81 10.37 -10.86
C HIS A 34 6.55 11.64 -10.41
N ASN A 35 7.40 11.55 -9.38
CA ASN A 35 8.22 12.66 -8.90
C ASN A 35 9.20 13.14 -9.96
N LYS A 36 9.86 12.21 -10.67
CA LYS A 36 10.84 12.53 -11.72
C LYS A 36 10.21 13.29 -12.90
N TYR A 37 8.98 12.96 -13.27
CA TYR A 37 8.31 13.53 -14.45
C TYR A 37 7.19 14.51 -14.11
N ASP A 38 7.07 14.92 -12.84
CA ASP A 38 6.03 15.83 -12.35
C ASP A 38 4.60 15.37 -12.71
N PHE A 39 4.37 14.06 -12.56
CA PHE A 39 3.05 13.47 -12.77
C PHE A 39 2.21 13.48 -11.50
N PRO A 40 0.88 13.72 -11.63
CA PRO A 40 0.00 13.82 -10.48
C PRO A 40 -0.06 12.50 -9.71
N HIS A 41 0.14 12.57 -8.41
CA HIS A 41 -0.19 11.53 -7.44
C HIS A 41 -0.78 12.17 -6.18
N SER A 42 -1.52 11.40 -5.40
CA SER A 42 -2.22 11.87 -4.21
C SER A 42 -1.86 11.00 -3.02
N PHE A 43 -1.89 11.58 -1.82
CA PHE A 43 -1.87 10.84 -0.57
C PHE A 43 -3.29 10.68 0.03
N GLU A 44 -4.30 11.22 -0.67
CA GLU A 44 -5.73 11.08 -0.32
C GLU A 44 -6.50 10.44 -1.47
N LEU A 45 -7.53 9.67 -1.12
CA LEU A 45 -8.44 9.10 -2.09
C LEU A 45 -9.13 10.20 -2.91
N ASN A 46 -8.85 10.20 -4.22
CA ASN A 46 -9.30 11.27 -5.11
C ASN A 46 -10.04 10.70 -6.34
N MET A 47 -11.26 11.20 -6.58
CA MET A 47 -12.15 10.75 -7.65
C MET A 47 -12.13 11.63 -8.92
N ALA A 48 -11.25 12.62 -9.02
CA ALA A 48 -11.29 13.65 -10.06
C ALA A 48 -11.38 13.08 -11.48
N LEU A 49 -12.53 13.32 -12.13
CA LEU A 49 -12.90 12.80 -13.45
C LEU A 49 -11.87 13.11 -14.55
N LYS A 50 -11.16 14.24 -14.46
CA LYS A 50 -10.15 14.65 -15.44
C LYS A 50 -8.93 13.72 -15.54
N LEU A 51 -8.65 12.93 -14.50
CA LEU A 51 -7.55 11.97 -14.49
C LEU A 51 -7.98 10.60 -15.04
N LYS A 52 -9.28 10.27 -14.96
CA LYS A 52 -9.81 8.97 -15.35
C LYS A 52 -9.71 8.72 -16.84
N ASP A 53 -10.00 9.72 -17.67
CA ASP A 53 -9.93 9.58 -19.12
C ASP A 53 -8.51 9.24 -19.58
N LYS A 54 -7.50 9.98 -19.07
CA LYS A 54 -6.11 9.70 -19.44
C LYS A 54 -5.61 8.35 -18.91
N ARG A 55 -6.01 7.96 -17.69
CA ARG A 55 -5.66 6.64 -17.15
C ARG A 55 -6.35 5.51 -17.93
N PHE A 56 -7.59 5.72 -18.37
CA PHE A 56 -8.30 4.79 -19.24
C PHE A 56 -7.62 4.62 -20.59
N GLU A 57 -7.21 5.71 -21.25
CA GLU A 57 -6.45 5.67 -22.50
C GLU A 57 -5.17 4.86 -22.35
N LEU A 58 -4.37 5.12 -21.31
CA LEU A 58 -3.12 4.38 -21.05
C LEU A 58 -3.41 2.89 -20.84
N MET A 59 -4.41 2.53 -20.02
CA MET A 59 -4.76 1.12 -19.84
C MET A 59 -5.27 0.46 -21.12
N GLN A 60 -5.95 1.22 -22.00
CA GLN A 60 -6.40 0.70 -23.29
C GLN A 60 -5.22 0.45 -24.23
N GLU A 61 -4.22 1.32 -24.23
CA GLU A 61 -2.97 1.15 -24.98
C GLU A 61 -2.28 -0.16 -24.62
N GLU A 62 -1.98 -0.40 -23.33
CA GLU A 62 -1.30 -1.63 -22.90
C GLU A 62 -2.11 -2.91 -23.18
N ASN A 63 -3.44 -2.82 -23.11
CA ASN A 63 -4.32 -3.94 -23.49
C ASN A 63 -4.25 -4.28 -24.98
N ASN A 64 -4.11 -3.26 -25.84
CA ASN A 64 -3.97 -3.47 -27.28
C ASN A 64 -2.61 -4.10 -27.60
N GLU A 65 -1.54 -3.69 -26.91
CA GLU A 65 -0.20 -4.28 -27.07
C GLU A 65 -0.19 -5.75 -26.64
N TYR A 66 -0.80 -6.08 -25.50
CA TYR A 66 -1.02 -7.47 -25.07
C TYR A 66 -1.73 -8.31 -26.14
N ASN A 67 -2.80 -7.77 -26.74
CA ASN A 67 -3.57 -8.47 -27.77
C ASN A 67 -2.82 -8.67 -29.08
N CYS A 68 -1.79 -7.87 -29.34
CA CYS A 68 -0.93 -7.93 -30.54
C CYS A 68 0.38 -8.70 -30.30
N SER A 69 0.57 -9.30 -29.13
CA SER A 69 1.81 -10.01 -28.78
C SER A 69 2.01 -11.27 -29.64
N ASP A 70 3.17 -11.39 -30.30
CA ASP A 70 3.48 -12.50 -31.21
C ASP A 70 4.27 -13.62 -30.52
N ASN A 71 4.88 -13.32 -29.38
CA ASN A 71 5.70 -14.27 -28.64
C ASN A 71 5.68 -14.01 -27.11
N ILE A 72 6.26 -14.94 -26.35
CA ILE A 72 6.24 -14.88 -24.88
C ILE A 72 6.97 -13.66 -24.30
N ILE A 73 7.98 -13.12 -24.99
CA ILE A 73 8.69 -11.93 -24.53
C ILE A 73 7.73 -10.73 -24.60
N ASP A 74 7.06 -10.54 -25.73
CA ASP A 74 6.07 -9.47 -25.92
C ASP A 74 4.92 -9.58 -24.89
N VAL A 75 4.45 -10.81 -24.63
CA VAL A 75 3.42 -11.06 -23.60
C VAL A 75 3.91 -10.62 -22.22
N LEU A 76 5.15 -10.93 -21.87
CA LEU A 76 5.71 -10.57 -20.56
C LEU A 76 5.95 -9.06 -20.43
N ASP A 77 6.33 -8.40 -21.53
CA ASP A 77 6.49 -6.95 -21.62
C ASP A 77 5.15 -6.25 -21.38
N ALA A 78 4.12 -6.62 -22.16
CA ALA A 78 2.78 -6.05 -22.04
C ALA A 78 2.15 -6.31 -20.66
N ILE A 79 2.36 -7.48 -20.05
CA ILE A 79 1.90 -7.74 -18.66
C ILE A 79 2.62 -6.83 -17.66
N GLY A 80 3.92 -6.60 -17.86
CA GLY A 80 4.71 -5.66 -17.06
C GLY A 80 4.16 -4.24 -17.16
N ASP A 81 3.89 -3.78 -18.38
CA ASP A 81 3.39 -2.42 -18.63
C ASP A 81 1.95 -2.23 -18.13
N GLN A 82 1.08 -3.23 -18.27
CA GLN A 82 -0.25 -3.25 -17.64
C GLN A 82 -0.14 -3.07 -16.12
N ALA A 83 0.77 -3.79 -15.46
CA ALA A 83 0.99 -3.63 -14.03
C ALA A 83 1.54 -2.23 -13.69
N TYR A 84 2.46 -1.72 -14.51
CA TYR A 84 3.05 -0.39 -14.33
C TYR A 84 2.00 0.73 -14.41
N VAL A 85 1.16 0.70 -15.45
CA VAL A 85 0.06 1.65 -15.64
C VAL A 85 -1.00 1.51 -14.55
N LEU A 86 -1.30 0.28 -14.11
CA LEU A 86 -2.26 0.03 -13.05
C LEU A 86 -1.79 0.62 -11.71
N ILE A 87 -0.53 0.40 -11.32
CA ILE A 87 0.05 0.98 -10.09
C ILE A 87 0.13 2.51 -10.22
N GLY A 88 0.52 3.04 -11.38
CA GLY A 88 0.48 4.48 -11.66
C GLY A 88 -0.93 5.06 -11.48
N THR A 89 -1.96 4.32 -11.89
CA THR A 89 -3.37 4.67 -11.69
C THR A 89 -3.74 4.67 -10.22
N MET A 90 -3.30 3.68 -9.44
CA MET A 90 -3.55 3.58 -8.00
C MET A 90 -2.98 4.79 -7.25
N ILE A 91 -1.70 5.11 -7.44
CA ILE A 91 -1.07 6.24 -6.73
C ILE A 91 -1.64 7.59 -7.18
N THR A 92 -2.14 7.69 -8.41
CA THR A 92 -2.87 8.88 -8.89
C THR A 92 -4.14 9.13 -8.09
N HIS A 93 -4.85 8.05 -7.74
CA HIS A 93 -6.08 8.10 -6.97
C HIS A 93 -5.83 8.08 -5.45
N GLY A 94 -4.57 8.08 -5.00
CA GLY A 94 -4.20 8.03 -3.59
C GLY A 94 -4.44 6.69 -2.91
N VAL A 95 -4.48 5.61 -3.69
CA VAL A 95 -4.46 4.25 -3.16
C VAL A 95 -3.04 3.94 -2.67
N THR A 96 -2.92 3.47 -1.44
CA THR A 96 -1.66 2.99 -0.86
C THR A 96 -1.50 1.48 -1.09
N ALA A 97 -0.27 0.97 -0.96
CA ALA A 97 0.00 -0.46 -1.07
C ALA A 97 -0.83 -1.28 -0.06
N ASP A 98 -0.85 -0.87 1.21
CA ASP A 98 -1.65 -1.50 2.28
C ASP A 98 -3.16 -1.49 1.97
N LEU A 99 -3.70 -0.33 1.56
CA LEU A 99 -5.12 -0.24 1.19
C LEU A 99 -5.44 -1.15 0.01
N PHE A 100 -4.57 -1.20 -1.00
CA PHE A 100 -4.76 -2.08 -2.14
C PHE A 100 -4.72 -3.56 -1.75
N VAL A 101 -3.79 -3.99 -0.89
CA VAL A 101 -3.73 -5.37 -0.38
C VAL A 101 -5.03 -5.74 0.34
N LYS A 102 -5.51 -4.89 1.27
CA LYS A 102 -6.79 -5.10 1.96
C LYS A 102 -7.97 -5.24 0.99
N ILE A 103 -8.04 -4.34 -0.01
CA ILE A 103 -9.08 -4.38 -1.05
C ILE A 103 -8.97 -5.66 -1.88
N PHE A 104 -7.75 -6.05 -2.27
CA PHE A 104 -7.49 -7.25 -3.06
C PHE A 104 -7.90 -8.51 -2.31
N ASP A 105 -7.56 -8.62 -1.03
CA ASP A 105 -7.91 -9.76 -0.18
C ASP A 105 -9.42 -9.90 -0.02
N GLU A 106 -10.16 -8.81 0.19
CA GLU A 106 -11.62 -8.81 0.27
C GLU A 106 -12.27 -9.21 -1.06
N ILE A 107 -11.76 -8.68 -2.18
CA ILE A 107 -12.22 -9.05 -3.53
C ILE A 107 -11.91 -10.53 -3.80
N HIS A 108 -10.73 -11.00 -3.42
CA HIS A 108 -10.30 -12.38 -3.56
C HIS A 108 -11.20 -13.31 -2.75
N ALA A 109 -11.45 -13.01 -1.48
CA ALA A 109 -12.35 -13.78 -0.63
C ALA A 109 -13.77 -13.88 -1.23
N SER A 110 -14.31 -12.76 -1.74
CA SER A 110 -15.60 -12.75 -2.43
C SER A 110 -15.56 -13.59 -3.72
N ASN A 111 -14.48 -13.53 -4.50
CA ASN A 111 -14.31 -14.34 -5.70
C ASN A 111 -14.22 -15.83 -5.39
N MET A 112 -13.54 -16.21 -4.32
CA MET A 112 -13.42 -17.59 -3.85
C MET A 112 -14.73 -18.14 -3.26
N SER A 113 -15.68 -17.27 -2.90
CA SER A 113 -17.03 -17.68 -2.45
C SER A 113 -17.99 -18.07 -3.59
N LYS A 114 -17.57 -17.87 -4.85
CA LYS A 114 -18.37 -18.19 -6.03
C LYS A 114 -18.42 -19.69 -6.29
N ASP A 115 -19.52 -20.13 -6.88
CA ASP A 115 -19.66 -21.52 -7.32
C ASP A 115 -19.02 -21.68 -8.71
N GLN A 116 -18.49 -22.88 -8.97
CA GLN A 116 -17.94 -23.27 -10.27
C GLN A 116 -18.68 -24.50 -10.81
N PRO A 117 -19.86 -24.32 -11.45
CA PRO A 117 -20.60 -25.43 -12.02
C PRO A 117 -19.84 -26.05 -13.20
N GLU A 118 -20.03 -27.36 -13.39
CA GLU A 118 -19.43 -28.07 -14.53
C GLU A 118 -19.88 -27.46 -15.86
N GLY A 119 -18.92 -27.29 -16.77
CA GLY A 119 -19.16 -26.74 -18.11
C GLY A 119 -19.22 -25.20 -18.18
N TYR A 120 -19.08 -24.48 -17.06
CA TYR A 120 -19.02 -23.01 -17.07
C TYR A 120 -17.57 -22.52 -17.10
N HIS A 121 -17.25 -21.61 -18.01
CA HIS A 121 -15.91 -21.02 -18.12
C HIS A 121 -15.66 -19.86 -17.15
N LYS A 122 -16.70 -19.41 -16.43
CA LYS A 122 -16.64 -18.30 -15.48
C LYS A 122 -17.35 -18.68 -14.17
N PRO A 123 -16.72 -18.46 -13.01
CA PRO A 123 -17.38 -18.64 -11.71
C PRO A 123 -18.66 -17.80 -11.61
N ILE A 124 -19.71 -18.38 -11.02
CA ILE A 124 -21.02 -17.73 -10.88
C ILE A 124 -21.33 -17.39 -9.42
N LYS A 125 -22.19 -16.39 -9.23
CA LYS A 125 -22.66 -16.00 -7.89
C LYS A 125 -23.61 -17.09 -7.35
N GLY A 126 -23.09 -17.87 -6.40
CA GLY A 126 -23.76 -19.00 -5.76
C GLY A 126 -24.52 -18.65 -4.49
N LYS A 127 -24.98 -19.66 -3.74
CA LYS A 127 -25.67 -19.46 -2.45
C LYS A 127 -24.74 -18.86 -1.38
N ASN A 128 -23.47 -19.21 -1.43
CA ASN A 128 -22.45 -18.74 -0.47
C ASN A 128 -21.76 -17.45 -0.91
N TYR A 129 -22.16 -16.90 -2.06
CA TYR A 129 -21.57 -15.67 -2.59
C TYR A 129 -21.85 -14.49 -1.67
N PHE A 130 -20.81 -13.69 -1.42
CA PHE A 130 -20.92 -12.37 -0.82
C PHE A 130 -20.26 -11.31 -1.70
N GLU A 131 -20.77 -10.08 -1.64
CA GLU A 131 -20.16 -8.94 -2.32
C GLU A 131 -18.99 -8.41 -1.48
N PRO A 132 -17.88 -7.97 -2.10
CA PRO A 132 -16.74 -7.45 -1.35
C PRO A 132 -17.13 -6.15 -0.63
N ASN A 133 -16.86 -6.08 0.67
CA ASN A 133 -17.24 -4.96 1.52
C ASN A 133 -16.14 -3.89 1.59
N ILE A 134 -15.94 -3.17 0.47
CA ILE A 134 -14.97 -2.07 0.39
C ILE A 134 -15.26 -0.94 1.40
N PRO A 135 -16.52 -0.52 1.66
CA PRO A 135 -16.80 0.50 2.67
C PRO A 135 -16.25 0.14 4.05
N LYS A 136 -16.36 -1.12 4.47
CA LYS A 136 -15.80 -1.59 5.74
C LYS A 136 -14.28 -1.43 5.80
N ILE A 137 -13.58 -1.64 4.70
CA ILE A 137 -12.13 -1.43 4.62
C ILE A 137 -11.79 0.05 4.81
N LEU A 138 -12.56 0.93 4.16
CA LEU A 138 -12.38 2.39 4.28
C LEU A 138 -12.77 2.93 5.66
N ASP A 139 -13.73 2.30 6.34
CA ASP A 139 -14.14 2.65 7.70
C ASP A 139 -13.25 2.02 8.78
N GLY A 140 -12.61 0.89 8.46
CA GLY A 140 -11.79 0.05 9.36
C GLY A 140 -10.47 0.68 9.80
N ASP A 141 -10.02 1.75 9.15
CA ASP A 141 -8.90 2.58 9.63
C ASP A 141 -9.25 3.38 10.91
N ARG A 142 -10.47 3.24 11.45
CA ARG A 142 -10.87 3.89 12.70
C ARG A 142 -10.84 3.02 13.96
N HIS A 143 -10.85 1.70 13.89
CA HIS A 143 -10.75 0.86 15.10
C HIS A 143 -10.40 -0.58 14.73
N ASP A 144 -9.13 -0.98 14.91
CA ASP A 144 -8.81 -2.39 15.06
C ASP A 144 -8.09 -2.61 16.40
N ASN A 145 -8.74 -3.38 17.28
CA ASN A 145 -8.29 -3.66 18.65
C ASN A 145 -7.33 -4.87 18.72
N ASP A 146 -7.12 -5.56 17.59
CA ASP A 146 -6.31 -6.79 17.53
C ASP A 146 -4.90 -6.57 16.95
N ASN A 147 -4.53 -5.32 16.61
CA ASN A 147 -3.17 -4.95 16.26
C ASN A 147 -2.59 -4.00 17.33
N PRO A 148 -1.71 -4.46 18.24
CA PRO A 148 -1.19 -3.66 19.35
C PRO A 148 -0.26 -2.51 18.92
N CYS A 149 0.00 -2.35 17.61
CA CYS A 149 0.97 -1.41 17.06
C CYS A 149 0.36 -0.10 16.54
N THR A 150 -0.78 0.36 17.05
CA THR A 150 -1.42 1.55 16.48
C THR A 150 -1.82 2.54 17.57
N ILE A 151 -0.94 3.52 17.81
CA ILE A 151 -1.27 4.68 18.65
C ILE A 151 -1.98 5.70 17.76
N TYR A 152 -3.32 5.69 17.79
CA TYR A 152 -4.19 6.53 16.95
C TYR A 152 -4.38 7.97 17.45
N ARG A 153 -3.58 8.45 18.42
CA ARG A 153 -3.83 9.73 19.10
C ARG A 153 -2.69 10.70 18.95
N CYS A 154 -3.02 11.96 18.67
CA CYS A 154 -2.09 13.07 18.68
C CYS A 154 -1.34 13.11 20.02
N PRO A 155 0.01 13.12 20.03
CA PRO A 155 0.77 13.19 21.29
C PRO A 155 0.42 14.39 22.13
N LYS A 156 0.22 15.53 21.46
CA LYS A 156 0.04 16.85 22.06
C LYS A 156 -1.35 17.04 22.65
N CYS A 157 -2.40 16.63 21.95
CA CYS A 157 -3.78 16.91 22.35
C CYS A 157 -4.66 15.68 22.55
N LYS A 158 -4.11 14.48 22.33
CA LYS A 158 -4.81 13.18 22.41
C LYS A 158 -5.98 13.00 21.44
N SER A 159 -6.18 13.93 20.52
CA SER A 159 -7.18 13.80 19.46
C SER A 159 -6.88 12.61 18.55
N GLU A 160 -7.93 11.90 18.16
CA GLU A 160 -7.91 10.83 17.15
C GLU A 160 -8.05 11.40 15.72
N ASN A 161 -8.29 12.71 15.59
CA ASN A 161 -8.41 13.41 14.32
C ASN A 161 -7.01 13.74 13.77
N ILE A 162 -6.34 12.72 13.26
CA ILE A 162 -4.97 12.78 12.74
C ILE A 162 -4.93 12.34 11.27
N ARG A 163 -3.94 12.85 10.55
CA ARG A 163 -3.58 12.47 9.19
C ARG A 163 -2.13 12.02 9.23
N ALA A 164 -1.85 10.78 8.86
CA ALA A 164 -0.51 10.23 8.86
C ALA A 164 -0.26 9.33 7.65
N SER A 165 0.98 9.24 7.19
CA SER A 165 1.45 8.25 6.20
C SER A 165 2.63 7.48 6.82
N GLY A 166 2.65 6.16 6.63
CA GLY A 166 3.62 5.25 7.26
C GLY A 166 3.06 4.50 8.47
N CYS A 167 3.82 3.51 8.97
CA CYS A 167 3.42 2.65 10.09
C CYS A 167 4.30 2.94 11.31
N LEU A 168 3.71 3.41 12.40
CA LEU A 168 4.46 3.61 13.63
C LEU A 168 4.44 2.36 14.51
N SER A 169 5.39 1.46 14.28
CA SER A 169 5.58 0.26 15.10
C SER A 169 6.33 0.56 16.39
N VAL A 170 5.63 0.82 17.50
CA VAL A 170 6.27 0.92 18.82
C VAL A 170 6.31 -0.46 19.48
N LEU A 171 7.51 -1.07 19.57
CA LEU A 171 7.73 -2.26 20.39
C LEU A 171 8.16 -1.85 21.81
N PRO A 172 7.29 -1.93 22.83
CA PRO A 172 7.61 -1.50 24.18
C PRO A 172 8.36 -2.64 24.88
N ASN A 173 9.65 -2.78 24.61
CA ASN A 173 10.50 -3.66 25.41
C ASN A 173 11.63 -2.83 26.05
N LYS A 174 11.60 -2.74 27.39
CA LYS A 174 12.68 -2.15 28.23
C LYS A 174 12.93 -0.64 28.05
N ASN A 175 11.89 0.19 28.00
CA ASN A 175 12.00 1.66 27.92
C ASN A 175 12.86 2.17 26.75
N LYS A 176 12.94 1.42 25.65
CA LYS A 176 13.62 1.83 24.43
C LYS A 176 12.68 1.65 23.25
N ILE A 177 12.42 2.75 22.55
CA ILE A 177 11.77 2.75 21.24
C ILE A 177 12.76 2.05 20.28
N HIS A 178 12.37 0.90 19.75
CA HIS A 178 13.31 0.02 19.04
C HIS A 178 13.22 0.06 17.52
N SER A 179 12.31 0.84 16.94
CA SER A 179 12.34 1.24 15.53
C SER A 179 11.10 2.06 15.24
N VAL A 180 11.25 3.30 14.75
CA VAL A 180 10.18 3.96 14.00
C VAL A 180 10.32 3.46 12.57
N GLU A 181 9.45 2.56 12.12
CA GLU A 181 9.24 2.43 10.68
C GLU A 181 8.59 3.75 10.25
N THR A 182 9.24 4.45 9.32
CA THR A 182 9.16 5.91 9.20
C THR A 182 7.73 6.38 8.96
N LEU A 183 7.20 7.16 9.91
CA LEU A 183 6.12 8.09 9.61
C LEU A 183 6.65 9.07 8.55
N GLU A 184 6.17 8.94 7.32
CA GLU A 184 6.50 9.84 6.21
C GLU A 184 5.82 11.20 6.42
N TYR A 185 4.67 11.20 7.10
CA TYR A 185 3.87 12.39 7.35
C TYR A 185 3.06 12.23 8.63
N PHE A 186 2.97 13.28 9.44
CA PHE A 186 2.03 13.36 10.56
C PHE A 186 1.45 14.77 10.69
N GLN A 187 0.13 14.88 10.79
CA GLN A 187 -0.60 16.10 11.14
C GLN A 187 -1.82 15.80 12.00
N CYS A 188 -1.95 16.43 13.16
CA CYS A 188 -3.19 16.50 13.90
C CYS A 188 -4.07 17.62 13.35
N LEU A 189 -5.29 17.28 12.94
CA LEU A 189 -6.23 18.22 12.34
C LEU A 189 -6.87 19.15 13.38
N ASP A 190 -6.90 18.76 14.66
CA ASP A 190 -7.48 19.57 15.74
C ASP A 190 -6.50 20.60 16.28
N CYS A 191 -5.32 20.16 16.74
CA CYS A 191 -4.33 21.07 17.34
C CYS A 191 -3.31 21.62 16.34
N LYS A 192 -3.46 21.26 15.05
CA LYS A 192 -2.57 21.64 13.93
C LYS A 192 -1.10 21.28 14.14
N PHE A 193 -0.83 20.37 15.07
CA PHE A 193 0.50 19.84 15.30
C PHE A 193 0.89 18.97 14.10
N SER A 194 1.97 19.31 13.41
CA SER A 194 2.51 18.53 12.30
C SER A 194 4.01 18.39 12.46
N GLU A 195 4.55 17.29 11.97
CA GLU A 195 5.99 17.13 11.76
C GLU A 195 6.20 16.69 10.31
N GLU A 196 7.00 17.47 9.56
CA GLU A 196 7.57 17.06 8.29
C GLU A 196 8.84 16.27 8.62
N TRP A 197 8.90 14.98 8.25
CA TRP A 197 10.02 14.11 8.59
C TRP A 197 10.98 13.92 7.41
N ILE A 198 12.28 14.01 7.74
CA ILE A 198 13.51 13.56 7.04
C ILE A 198 14.39 14.68 6.43
N GLU A 199 15.59 14.87 7.02
CA GLU A 199 16.74 15.46 6.33
C GLU A 199 17.33 14.47 5.32
N ALA A 200 17.92 14.98 4.24
CA ALA A 200 18.34 14.22 3.05
C ALA A 200 19.31 13.03 3.27
N ASP A 201 19.85 12.84 4.47
CA ASP A 201 20.83 11.78 4.78
C ASP A 201 20.25 10.53 5.47
N GLY A 202 18.95 10.55 5.81
CA GLY A 202 18.25 9.38 6.37
C GLY A 202 18.66 9.02 7.81
N SER A 203 19.30 9.92 8.55
CA SER A 203 19.57 9.72 9.98
C SER A 203 18.29 9.93 10.81
N PRO A 204 17.92 9.02 11.73
CA PRO A 204 16.76 9.23 12.60
C PRO A 204 17.07 10.34 13.62
N ILE A 205 16.29 11.42 13.58
CA ILE A 205 16.28 12.46 14.60
C ILE A 205 15.42 11.94 15.75
N MET A 206 16.00 11.84 16.95
CA MET A 206 15.21 11.75 18.18
C MET A 206 14.41 13.06 18.35
N SER A 207 13.17 13.11 17.84
CA SER A 207 12.37 14.34 17.84
C SER A 207 11.71 14.61 19.19
N GLU A 208 11.22 15.83 19.41
CA GLU A 208 10.42 16.20 20.59
C GLU A 208 9.19 15.27 20.76
N LEU A 209 8.71 14.65 19.67
CA LEU A 209 7.67 13.63 19.68
C LEU A 209 8.12 12.37 20.44
N GLU A 210 9.34 11.88 20.19
CA GLU A 210 9.89 10.71 20.86
C GLU A 210 10.05 10.96 22.37
N ALA A 211 10.47 12.19 22.73
CA ALA A 211 10.57 12.63 24.12
C ALA A 211 9.21 12.78 24.81
N GLU A 212 8.18 13.29 24.12
CA GLU A 212 6.81 13.36 24.63
C GLU A 212 6.16 11.97 24.74
N TRP A 213 6.41 11.06 23.80
CA TRP A 213 5.84 9.70 23.83
C TRP A 213 6.41 8.85 24.96
N LEU A 214 7.71 8.99 25.25
CA LEU A 214 8.33 8.34 26.40
C LEU A 214 7.71 8.78 27.74
N LYS A 215 7.11 9.98 27.82
CA LYS A 215 6.38 10.42 29.03
C LYS A 215 5.05 9.69 29.23
N PHE A 216 4.46 9.12 28.19
CA PHE A 216 3.17 8.41 28.25
C PHE A 216 3.32 6.88 28.41
N LEU A 217 4.51 6.34 28.19
CA LEU A 217 4.82 4.91 28.32
C LEU A 217 5.39 4.53 29.71
N GLY A 218 5.50 5.51 30.61
CA GLY A 218 5.90 5.35 32.02
C GLY A 218 4.71 5.20 32.96
#